data_AF-A0A5E4GM79-F1
#
_entry.id   AF-A0A5E4GM79-F1
#
_cell.length_a   1.000
_cell.length_b   1.000
_cell.length_c   1.000
_cell.angle_alpha   90.00
_cell.angle_beta   90.00
_cell.angle_gamma   90.00
#
_symmetry.space_group_name_H-M   'P 1'
#
loop_
_entity.id
_entity.type
_entity.pdbx_description
1 polymer ?
#
loop_
_entity_poly.entity_id
_entity_poly.type
_entity_poly.pdbx_seq_one_letter_code
_entity_poly.pdbx_strand_id
1 'polypeptide(L)'
;VSFDYNKSEEWYKGSLSFKRDGKPIPVTCVKVDGVDGIDAASRAELIFHRTCEVGADVVLRPHKDLFIKQKYFPKLPDHIEIRKGVSCVCYDRSEPLKDWANKVQSKEIVPYMMISLNYLSGLLMTVFKTFGAHPLGNLDLIRGVRSIQAKGFFHGGLHKQSSFVFFHDKLKVINVEGSLADLSLSEQDEKKKKDLMQLRMMLDVVFKKILGSKYSWKECSSFLKFFDNAECLDYPEFVEKLISHPLLLSSEERMGMFARYHRKWEIVGKHKAVEKALRSSDFDHFKSWNRTPVLSNMNKFMKGVYYHNSGNYSGEVTELLRYLRNLYNHYYQLKALTVNIVDVDSGVQRLFPGFLELLYTHLEKL
;
A
#
# COMPACT_ATOMS: atom_id res chain seq x y z
N VAL A 1 4.45 33.95 7.12
CA VAL A 1 3.38 33.90 8.14
C VAL A 1 2.28 33.11 7.48
N SER A 2 2.11 31.75 7.51
CA SER A 2 1.51 30.74 8.47
C SER A 2 2.20 29.44 8.28
N PHE A 3 2.50 28.92 9.44
CA PHE A 3 2.68 27.55 9.84
C PHE A 3 1.30 26.96 10.18
N ASP A 4 1.15 25.64 10.07
CA ASP A 4 0.16 24.94 10.89
C ASP A 4 0.91 23.98 11.81
N TYR A 5 1.02 24.42 13.06
CA TYR A 5 1.56 23.68 14.19
C TYR A 5 0.35 23.18 14.98
N ASN A 6 -0.03 21.92 14.83
CA ASN A 6 -1.15 21.38 15.59
C ASN A 6 -0.65 20.76 16.90
N LYS A 7 -0.37 21.64 17.87
CA LYS A 7 -0.55 21.43 19.32
C LYS A 7 -0.47 22.80 20.02
N SER A 8 -1.59 23.20 20.63
CA SER A 8 -1.93 24.49 21.23
C SER A 8 -2.19 25.63 20.23
N GLU A 9 -3.45 25.72 19.80
CA GLU A 9 -4.08 26.99 19.46
C GLU A 9 -3.82 27.98 20.61
N GLU A 10 -3.16 29.10 20.34
CA GLU A 10 -3.41 30.38 21.04
C GLU A 10 -2.53 31.54 20.50
N TRP A 11 -1.41 31.29 19.82
CA TRP A 11 -0.41 32.36 19.65
C TRP A 11 -0.12 32.84 18.21
N TYR A 12 -0.63 32.17 17.15
CA TYR A 12 -0.38 32.64 15.78
C TYR A 12 -1.38 32.18 14.70
N LYS A 13 -1.85 33.10 13.82
CA LYS A 13 -2.68 32.85 12.62
C LYS A 13 -2.17 33.65 11.41
N GLY A 14 -2.13 33.05 10.22
CA GLY A 14 -1.98 33.73 8.90
C GLY A 14 -0.82 33.15 8.09
N SER A 15 -0.89 32.97 6.72
CA SER A 15 -0.35 31.96 5.67
C SER A 15 0.95 32.15 4.81
N LEU A 16 1.88 31.17 4.80
CA LEU A 16 3.20 31.29 4.15
C LEU A 16 2.96 31.05 2.66
N SER A 17 3.33 32.01 1.83
CA SER A 17 3.20 31.90 0.38
C SER A 17 4.56 32.11 -0.27
N PHE A 18 4.88 31.25 -1.23
CA PHE A 18 6.04 31.41 -2.09
C PHE A 18 5.60 32.18 -3.33
N LYS A 19 6.39 33.12 -3.84
CA LYS A 19 6.05 33.81 -5.09
C LYS A 19 6.80 33.20 -6.26
N ARG A 20 6.08 32.77 -7.30
CA ARG A 20 6.64 32.40 -8.61
C ARG A 20 6.03 33.33 -9.65
N ASP A 21 6.87 33.99 -10.45
CA ASP A 21 6.45 34.97 -11.46
C ASP A 21 5.55 36.08 -10.89
N GLY A 22 5.89 36.53 -9.67
CA GLY A 22 5.13 37.56 -8.95
C GLY A 22 3.81 37.08 -8.32
N LYS A 23 3.34 35.87 -8.63
CA LYS A 23 2.09 35.31 -8.09
C LYS A 23 2.35 34.45 -6.85
N PRO A 24 1.57 34.62 -5.77
CA PRO A 24 1.67 33.76 -4.60
C PRO A 24 1.17 32.35 -4.93
N ILE A 25 1.97 31.36 -4.57
CA ILE A 25 1.67 29.93 -4.61
C ILE A 25 1.56 29.44 -3.17
N PRO A 26 0.50 28.70 -2.83
CA PRO A 26 0.37 28.07 -1.52
C PRO A 26 1.41 26.96 -1.36
N VAL A 27 2.18 27.00 -0.28
CA VAL A 27 3.27 26.06 -0.01
C VAL A 27 3.18 25.48 1.39
N THR A 28 3.80 24.32 1.58
CA THR A 28 4.03 23.71 2.89
C THR A 28 5.55 23.65 3.14
N CYS A 29 6.00 24.23 4.26
CA CYS A 29 7.40 24.14 4.68
C CYS A 29 7.55 23.05 5.75
N VAL A 30 8.37 22.04 5.45
CA VAL A 30 8.65 20.93 6.36
C VAL A 30 9.98 21.19 7.06
N LYS A 31 9.94 21.31 8.39
CA LYS A 31 11.14 21.49 9.24
C LYS A 31 12.10 20.31 9.08
N VAL A 32 13.39 20.63 9.05
CA VAL A 32 14.49 19.66 9.08
C VAL A 32 15.35 19.94 10.31
N ASP A 33 15.58 18.90 11.12
CA ASP A 33 16.48 18.93 12.26
C ASP A 33 17.84 18.33 11.90
N GLY A 34 18.92 18.78 12.56
CA GLY A 34 20.24 18.14 12.44
C GLY A 34 20.25 16.76 13.09
N VAL A 35 20.92 15.78 12.47
CA VAL A 35 20.97 14.38 12.92
C VAL A 35 22.34 13.80 12.57
N ASP A 36 22.90 12.93 13.43
CA ASP A 36 24.15 12.18 13.20
C ASP A 36 25.34 13.06 12.77
N GLY A 37 25.49 14.22 13.41
CA GLY A 37 26.59 15.16 13.13
C GLY A 37 26.40 16.04 11.90
N ILE A 38 25.32 15.87 11.13
CA ILE A 38 24.94 16.75 10.04
C ILE A 38 24.04 17.87 10.59
N ASP A 39 24.42 19.13 10.35
CA ASP A 39 23.60 20.27 10.75
C ASP A 39 22.30 20.35 9.93
N ALA A 40 21.32 21.09 10.45
CA ALA A 40 19.98 21.18 9.86
C ALA A 40 19.96 21.80 8.46
N ALA A 41 20.86 22.75 8.16
CA ALA A 41 20.91 23.40 6.85
C ALA A 41 21.50 22.44 5.80
N SER A 42 22.66 21.85 6.09
CA SER A 42 23.28 20.85 5.20
C SER A 42 22.35 19.66 4.94
N ARG A 43 21.62 19.19 5.97
CA ARG A 43 20.64 18.11 5.80
C ARG A 43 19.46 18.53 4.93
N ALA A 44 18.96 19.76 5.07
CA ALA A 44 17.84 20.27 4.25
C ALA A 44 18.24 20.37 2.76
N GLU A 45 19.46 20.86 2.48
CA GLU A 45 20.04 20.91 1.13
C GLU A 45 20.18 19.50 0.52
N LEU A 46 20.76 18.55 1.27
CA LEU A 46 20.87 17.15 0.81
C LEU A 46 19.51 16.54 0.50
N ILE A 47 18.52 16.74 1.37
CA ILE A 47 17.15 16.27 1.14
C ILE A 47 16.56 16.90 -0.12
N PHE A 48 16.75 18.21 -0.32
CA PHE A 48 16.26 18.93 -1.49
C PHE A 48 16.81 18.33 -2.79
N HIS A 49 18.13 18.18 -2.89
CA HIS A 49 18.77 17.64 -4.09
C HIS A 49 18.35 16.19 -4.38
N ARG A 50 18.42 15.31 -3.37
CA ARG A 50 18.04 13.90 -3.52
C ARG A 50 16.58 13.73 -3.93
N THR A 51 15.68 14.51 -3.33
CA THR A 51 14.25 14.43 -3.66
C THR A 51 13.97 14.97 -5.07
N CYS A 52 14.71 15.98 -5.54
CA CYS A 52 14.57 16.51 -6.91
C CYS A 52 14.96 15.48 -7.99
N GLU A 53 15.91 14.59 -7.70
CA GLU A 53 16.38 13.57 -8.65
C GLU A 53 15.39 12.41 -8.85
N VAL A 54 14.46 12.21 -7.91
CA VAL A 54 13.43 11.18 -7.99
C VAL A 54 12.25 11.66 -8.86
N GLY A 55 11.58 10.72 -9.54
CA GLY A 55 10.40 10.99 -10.36
C GLY A 55 9.24 11.62 -9.58
N ALA A 56 8.59 12.64 -10.16
CA ALA A 56 7.47 13.36 -9.54
C ALA A 56 6.18 12.51 -9.44
N ASP A 57 6.14 11.38 -10.13
CA ASP A 57 5.11 10.34 -9.99
C ASP A 57 5.16 9.66 -8.62
N VAL A 58 6.33 9.66 -7.97
CA VAL A 58 6.58 9.01 -6.68
C VAL A 58 6.66 10.00 -5.53
N VAL A 59 7.54 11.01 -5.67
CA VAL A 59 7.79 12.00 -4.62
C VAL A 59 7.05 13.29 -4.92
N LEU A 60 6.70 14.04 -3.86
CA LEU A 60 6.37 15.45 -4.04
C LEU A 60 7.70 16.21 -4.12
N ARG A 61 8.00 16.77 -5.29
CA ARG A 61 9.27 17.48 -5.49
C ARG A 61 9.28 18.80 -4.74
N PRO A 62 10.35 19.10 -4.00
CA PRO A 62 10.47 20.39 -3.33
C PRO A 62 10.74 21.50 -4.33
N HIS A 63 10.35 22.72 -3.98
CA HIS A 63 10.72 23.93 -4.71
C HIS A 63 12.08 24.46 -4.29
N LYS A 64 12.40 24.37 -2.98
CA LYS A 64 13.62 24.93 -2.41
C LYS A 64 13.86 24.41 -1.00
N ASP A 65 15.10 24.26 -0.59
CA ASP A 65 15.51 24.35 0.81
C ASP A 65 15.62 25.83 1.23
N LEU A 66 15.27 26.14 2.48
CA LEU A 66 15.29 27.51 2.98
C LEU A 66 15.43 27.57 4.49
N PHE A 67 16.09 28.62 4.97
CA PHE A 67 16.17 28.94 6.37
C PHE A 67 15.12 29.99 6.74
N ILE A 68 14.17 29.63 7.59
CA ILE A 68 13.12 30.54 8.09
C ILE A 68 13.51 31.03 9.46
N LYS A 69 13.73 32.33 9.59
CA LYS A 69 13.89 32.99 10.88
C LYS A 69 12.89 34.12 11.00
N GLN A 70 12.06 34.10 12.03
CA GLN A 70 11.11 35.17 12.25
C GLN A 70 11.80 36.31 13.00
N LYS A 71 12.06 37.39 12.26
CA LYS A 71 12.64 38.62 12.80
C LYS A 71 11.52 39.35 13.57
N TYR A 72 11.56 39.27 14.91
CA TYR A 72 10.76 40.06 15.87
C TYR A 72 9.30 39.67 16.13
N PHE A 73 9.07 39.21 17.37
CA PHE A 73 7.81 39.30 18.09
C PHE A 73 8.16 39.56 19.55
N PRO A 74 8.07 40.80 20.07
CA PRO A 74 8.53 41.16 21.42
C PRO A 74 7.95 40.26 22.53
N LYS A 75 6.77 39.67 22.28
CA LYS A 75 6.02 38.82 23.21
C LYS A 75 6.38 37.33 23.19
N LEU A 76 7.12 36.83 22.19
CA LEU A 76 7.53 35.43 22.14
C LEU A 76 8.80 35.22 22.98
N PRO A 77 8.90 34.24 23.88
CA PRO A 77 10.13 33.94 24.59
C PRO A 77 11.33 33.60 23.66
N ASP A 78 12.55 33.90 24.10
CA ASP A 78 13.79 33.63 23.34
C ASP A 78 14.06 32.15 23.07
N HIS A 79 13.47 31.26 23.85
CA HIS A 79 13.63 29.82 23.69
C HIS A 79 12.78 29.23 22.55
N ILE A 80 11.87 30.02 21.95
CA ILE A 80 11.03 29.54 20.83
C ILE A 80 11.86 29.35 19.56
N GLU A 81 11.80 28.15 18.98
CA GLU A 81 12.63 27.72 17.85
C GLU A 81 12.60 28.68 16.66
N ILE A 82 11.44 29.28 16.36
CA ILE A 82 11.30 30.19 15.22
C ILE A 82 12.09 31.50 15.36
N ARG A 83 12.44 31.91 16.60
CA ARG A 83 13.36 33.04 16.88
C ARG A 83 14.81 32.66 16.59
N LYS A 84 15.19 31.41 16.88
CA LYS A 84 16.54 30.88 16.58
C LYS A 84 16.72 30.68 15.08
N GLY A 85 15.64 30.35 14.39
CA GLY A 85 15.58 30.08 12.97
C GLY A 85 15.62 28.58 12.70
N VAL A 86 14.96 28.18 11.62
CA VAL A 86 14.61 26.80 11.32
C VAL A 86 14.93 26.51 9.86
N SER A 87 15.72 25.47 9.60
CA SER A 87 15.93 24.96 8.24
C SER A 87 14.73 24.13 7.81
N CYS A 88 14.25 24.37 6.60
CA CYS A 88 13.05 23.74 6.06
C CYS A 88 13.25 23.34 4.59
N VAL A 89 12.49 22.36 4.15
CA VAL A 89 12.29 22.07 2.72
C VAL A 89 10.86 22.47 2.35
N CYS A 90 10.73 23.23 1.26
CA CYS A 90 9.48 23.83 0.81
C CYS A 90 8.87 23.02 -0.33
N TYR A 91 7.59 22.67 -0.20
CA TYR A 91 6.82 21.89 -1.15
C TYR A 91 5.55 22.62 -1.57
N ASP A 92 4.91 22.17 -2.65
CA ASP A 92 3.53 22.54 -2.93
C ASP A 92 2.64 22.24 -1.71
N ARG A 93 1.58 23.03 -1.53
CA ARG A 93 0.62 22.78 -0.45
C ARG A 93 0.03 21.37 -0.58
N SER A 94 0.26 20.57 0.45
CA SER A 94 -0.19 19.19 0.55
C SER A 94 -0.83 18.91 1.90
N GLU A 95 -1.61 17.86 1.98
CA GLU A 95 -2.21 17.40 3.23
C GLU A 95 -1.34 16.30 3.88
N PRO A 96 -0.93 16.42 5.16
CA PRO A 96 -0.21 15.35 5.84
C PRO A 96 -1.03 14.07 5.94
N LEU A 97 -0.39 12.90 5.77
CA LEU A 97 -1.04 11.59 5.87
C LEU A 97 -1.83 11.40 7.17
N LYS A 98 -1.28 11.91 8.28
CA LYS A 98 -1.90 11.83 9.60
C LYS A 98 -3.27 12.52 9.64
N ASP A 99 -3.37 13.69 9.03
CA ASP A 99 -4.57 14.53 9.05
C ASP A 99 -5.62 13.96 8.11
N TRP A 100 -5.23 13.53 6.91
CA TRP A 100 -6.09 12.79 6.00
C TRP A 100 -6.68 11.54 6.70
N ALA A 101 -5.84 10.77 7.40
CA ALA A 101 -6.28 9.57 8.10
C ALA A 101 -7.24 9.87 9.27
N ASN A 102 -7.12 11.04 9.92
CA ASN A 102 -8.11 11.49 10.91
C ASN A 102 -9.45 11.79 10.24
N LYS A 103 -9.45 12.50 9.11
CA LYS A 103 -10.68 12.87 8.38
C LYS A 103 -11.46 11.67 7.86
N VAL A 104 -10.77 10.60 7.46
CA VAL A 104 -11.41 9.34 7.09
C VAL A 104 -12.07 8.66 8.29
N GLN A 105 -11.43 8.68 9.46
CA GLN A 105 -12.02 8.14 10.68
C GLN A 105 -13.23 8.95 11.16
N SER A 106 -13.16 10.27 11.09
CA SER A 106 -14.27 11.16 11.48
C SER A 106 -15.39 11.20 10.44
N LYS A 107 -15.24 10.49 9.31
CA LYS A 107 -16.19 10.46 8.17
C LYS A 107 -16.40 11.83 7.52
N GLU A 108 -15.51 12.79 7.76
CA GLU A 108 -15.51 14.10 7.10
C GLU A 108 -15.24 13.97 5.61
N ILE A 109 -14.37 13.04 5.24
CA ILE A 109 -14.20 12.60 3.86
C ILE A 109 -15.17 11.44 3.63
N VAL A 110 -16.33 11.73 3.04
CA VAL A 110 -17.17 10.72 2.39
C VAL A 110 -16.56 10.50 1.01
N PRO A 111 -15.99 9.31 0.71
CA PRO A 111 -15.32 9.12 -0.56
C PRO A 111 -16.27 9.37 -1.73
N TYR A 112 -15.89 10.28 -2.64
CA TYR A 112 -16.66 10.77 -3.78
C TYR A 112 -16.79 9.72 -4.88
N MET A 113 -17.39 8.57 -4.58
CA MET A 113 -17.95 7.59 -5.53
C MET A 113 -18.92 6.69 -4.75
N MET A 114 -20.04 7.27 -4.29
CA MET A 114 -21.21 6.49 -3.87
C MET A 114 -22.10 6.29 -5.11
N ILE A 115 -21.72 5.34 -5.97
CA ILE A 115 -22.68 4.70 -6.87
C ILE A 115 -22.80 3.25 -6.40
N SER A 116 -23.87 2.99 -5.66
CA SER A 116 -24.47 1.69 -5.38
C SER A 116 -23.53 0.52 -5.04
N LEU A 117 -23.06 0.46 -3.80
CA LEU A 117 -22.54 -0.78 -3.20
C LEU A 117 -23.10 -0.92 -1.79
N ASN A 118 -24.31 -1.49 -1.70
CA ASN A 118 -24.74 -2.13 -0.46
C ASN A 118 -23.71 -3.21 -0.12
N TYR A 119 -23.31 -3.29 1.15
CA TYR A 119 -22.27 -4.13 1.74
C TYR A 119 -20.85 -3.54 1.80
N LEU A 120 -20.41 -3.35 3.05
CA LEU A 120 -19.07 -3.30 3.70
C LEU A 120 -17.78 -3.40 2.84
N SER A 121 -17.81 -4.07 1.68
CA SER A 121 -16.77 -4.05 0.65
C SER A 121 -16.64 -2.70 -0.06
N GLY A 122 -17.74 -1.96 -0.26
CA GLY A 122 -17.74 -0.67 -0.97
C GLY A 122 -16.94 0.41 -0.25
N LEU A 123 -17.19 0.62 1.05
CA LEU A 123 -16.47 1.63 1.84
C LEU A 123 -14.97 1.30 1.95
N LEU A 124 -14.62 0.01 2.11
CA LEU A 124 -13.23 -0.44 2.12
C LEU A 124 -12.57 -0.23 0.77
N MET A 125 -13.22 -0.62 -0.33
CA MET A 125 -12.72 -0.41 -1.68
C MET A 125 -12.61 1.07 -2.04
N THR A 126 -13.46 1.95 -1.52
CA THR A 126 -13.36 3.39 -1.80
C THR A 126 -12.35 4.09 -0.91
N VAL A 127 -12.22 3.71 0.38
CA VAL A 127 -11.09 4.15 1.21
C VAL A 127 -9.78 3.65 0.61
N PHE A 128 -9.77 2.43 0.06
CA PHE A 128 -8.63 1.86 -0.62
C PHE A 128 -8.36 2.62 -1.93
N LYS A 129 -9.34 2.85 -2.80
CA LYS A 129 -9.18 3.69 -4.01
C LYS A 129 -8.69 5.12 -3.70
N THR A 130 -9.16 5.73 -2.60
CA THR A 130 -8.80 7.12 -2.21
C THR A 130 -7.44 7.19 -1.51
N PHE A 131 -7.02 6.15 -0.77
CA PHE A 131 -5.68 6.05 -0.19
C PHE A 131 -4.60 5.68 -1.22
N GLY A 132 -4.99 5.40 -2.47
CA GLY A 132 -4.22 4.54 -3.34
C GLY A 132 -4.20 3.09 -2.87
N ALA A 133 -4.68 2.70 -1.70
CA ALA A 133 -4.84 1.29 -1.32
C ALA A 133 -5.77 0.44 -2.22
N HIS A 134 -6.23 0.88 -3.41
CA HIS A 134 -6.44 -0.09 -4.49
C HIS A 134 -5.20 -0.99 -4.56
N PRO A 135 -5.29 -2.30 -4.86
CA PRO A 135 -4.11 -3.16 -5.02
C PRO A 135 -2.98 -2.46 -5.80
N LEU A 136 -3.38 -1.67 -6.80
CA LEU A 136 -2.53 -0.78 -7.60
C LEU A 136 -1.79 0.36 -6.85
N GLY A 137 -2.35 1.05 -5.85
CA GLY A 137 -1.62 2.18 -5.23
C GLY A 137 -0.86 1.82 -3.94
N ASN A 138 -1.18 0.70 -3.26
CA ASN A 138 -0.19 0.07 -2.36
C ASN A 138 1.02 -0.43 -3.17
N LEU A 139 0.74 -0.97 -4.36
CA LEU A 139 1.75 -1.30 -5.35
C LEU A 139 2.48 -0.03 -5.84
N ASP A 140 1.80 1.11 -5.98
CA ASP A 140 2.46 2.38 -6.35
C ASP A 140 3.38 2.91 -5.24
N LEU A 141 3.07 2.69 -3.96
CA LEU A 141 4.00 3.02 -2.86
C LEU A 141 5.25 2.14 -2.91
N ILE A 142 5.10 0.82 -3.08
CA ILE A 142 6.24 -0.10 -3.18
C ILE A 142 7.06 0.20 -4.43
N ARG A 143 6.40 0.40 -5.59
CA ARG A 143 7.06 0.86 -6.83
C ARG A 143 7.74 2.21 -6.65
N GLY A 144 7.14 3.09 -5.87
CA GLY A 144 7.70 4.38 -5.51
C GLY A 144 9.01 4.26 -4.74
N VAL A 145 9.00 3.48 -3.66
CA VAL A 145 10.22 3.17 -2.89
C VAL A 145 11.29 2.53 -3.78
N ARG A 146 10.92 1.59 -4.65
CA ARG A 146 11.85 1.01 -5.62
C ARG A 146 12.40 2.02 -6.61
N SER A 147 11.62 3.01 -7.01
CA SER A 147 12.07 4.06 -7.93
C SER A 147 13.06 5.00 -7.27
N ILE A 148 12.90 5.30 -5.98
CA ILE A 148 13.92 5.98 -5.16
C ILE A 148 15.21 5.15 -5.16
N GLN A 149 15.10 3.84 -4.92
CA GLN A 149 16.22 2.91 -4.86
C GLN A 149 16.94 2.76 -6.21
N ALA A 150 16.21 2.76 -7.32
CA ALA A 150 16.76 2.71 -8.67
C ALA A 150 17.56 3.97 -9.04
N LYS A 151 17.32 5.08 -8.36
CA LYS A 151 18.10 6.32 -8.48
C LYS A 151 19.37 6.33 -7.59
N GLY A 152 19.65 5.24 -6.88
CA GLY A 152 20.80 5.18 -5.99
C GLY A 152 20.54 5.85 -4.64
N PHE A 153 19.28 5.98 -4.21
CA PHE A 153 18.90 6.57 -2.93
C PHE A 153 18.17 5.59 -2.03
N PHE A 154 18.13 5.89 -0.74
CA PHE A 154 17.20 5.26 0.20
C PHE A 154 16.54 6.36 1.02
N HIS A 155 15.34 6.11 1.52
CA HIS A 155 14.61 7.12 2.27
C HIS A 155 15.06 7.19 3.72
N GLY A 156 15.18 6.07 4.43
CA GLY A 156 15.62 6.02 5.84
C GLY A 156 14.59 6.43 6.89
N GLY A 157 13.40 6.89 6.47
CA GLY A 157 12.37 7.47 7.35
C GLY A 157 10.95 7.01 7.06
N LEU A 158 10.74 5.93 6.30
CA LEU A 158 9.41 5.51 5.81
C LEU A 158 8.47 4.97 6.89
N HIS A 159 8.95 4.76 8.12
CA HIS A 159 8.12 4.37 9.26
C HIS A 159 7.33 5.55 9.82
N LYS A 160 7.71 6.79 9.48
CA LYS A 160 7.06 8.01 9.97
C LYS A 160 5.95 8.43 9.02
N GLN A 161 4.74 8.65 9.53
CA GLN A 161 3.64 9.21 8.74
C GLN A 161 3.96 10.60 8.16
N SER A 162 4.85 11.36 8.81
CA SER A 162 5.33 12.66 8.33
C SER A 162 6.16 12.59 7.05
N SER A 163 6.58 11.39 6.63
CA SER A 163 7.29 11.17 5.36
C SER A 163 6.34 11.08 4.16
N PHE A 164 5.02 11.17 4.41
CA PHE A 164 3.99 11.00 3.40
C PHE A 164 2.96 12.13 3.43
N VAL A 165 2.54 12.56 2.25
CA VAL A 165 1.56 13.63 2.06
C VAL A 165 0.62 13.30 0.91
N PHE A 166 -0.61 13.79 0.98
CA PHE A 166 -1.56 13.78 -0.14
C PHE A 166 -1.42 15.07 -0.95
N PHE A 167 -1.23 14.91 -2.26
CA PHE A 167 -1.19 16.01 -3.23
C PHE A 167 -2.02 15.62 -4.46
N HIS A 168 -3.05 16.41 -4.76
CA HIS A 168 -4.05 16.11 -5.81
C HIS A 168 -4.54 14.65 -5.76
N ASP A 169 -5.02 14.23 -4.58
CA ASP A 169 -5.57 12.89 -4.31
C ASP A 169 -4.58 11.72 -4.47
N LYS A 170 -3.28 12.02 -4.59
CA LYS A 170 -2.22 11.02 -4.65
C LYS A 170 -1.36 11.07 -3.41
N LEU A 171 -1.11 9.91 -2.81
CA LEU A 171 -0.13 9.77 -1.76
C LEU A 171 1.27 9.90 -2.36
N LYS A 172 2.09 10.75 -1.76
CA LYS A 172 3.44 11.08 -2.18
C LYS A 172 4.40 10.94 -1.02
N VAL A 173 5.62 10.54 -1.37
CA VAL A 173 6.74 10.50 -0.44
C VAL A 173 7.47 11.85 -0.46
N ILE A 174 7.94 12.31 0.70
CA ILE A 174 8.78 13.51 0.83
C ILE A 174 10.03 13.20 1.63
N ASN A 175 11.04 14.06 1.53
CA ASN A 175 12.27 14.00 2.30
C ASN A 175 13.10 12.72 2.08
N VAL A 176 13.60 12.49 0.86
CA VAL A 176 14.54 11.38 0.61
C VAL A 176 15.87 11.67 1.33
N GLU A 177 16.19 10.88 2.36
CA GLU A 177 17.26 11.26 3.30
C GLU A 177 18.64 10.67 3.01
N GLY A 178 18.78 9.60 2.21
CA GLY A 178 20.03 8.84 2.12
C GLY A 178 20.49 8.51 0.69
N SER A 179 21.78 8.23 0.55
CA SER A 179 22.44 7.81 -0.70
C SER A 179 23.00 6.40 -0.58
N LEU A 180 22.92 5.63 -1.67
CA LEU A 180 23.48 4.29 -1.82
C LEU A 180 24.87 4.29 -2.47
N ALA A 181 25.32 5.43 -3.03
CA ALA A 181 26.50 5.51 -3.90
C ALA A 181 27.80 5.01 -3.24
N ASP A 182 27.98 5.27 -1.96
CA ASP A 182 29.22 4.96 -1.23
C ASP A 182 29.14 3.64 -0.43
N LEU A 183 28.09 2.87 -0.62
CA LEU A 183 27.84 1.62 0.11
C LEU A 183 28.22 0.40 -0.73
N SER A 184 28.74 -0.64 -0.07
CA SER A 184 28.91 -1.95 -0.69
C SER A 184 27.54 -2.53 -1.10
N LEU A 185 27.53 -3.48 -2.05
CA LEU A 185 26.27 -4.09 -2.53
C LEU A 185 25.44 -4.71 -1.40
N SER A 186 26.09 -5.34 -0.42
CA SER A 186 25.41 -5.91 0.76
C SER A 186 24.73 -4.83 1.60
N GLU A 187 25.44 -3.75 1.90
CA GLU A 187 24.89 -2.62 2.66
C GLU A 187 23.76 -1.92 1.91
N GLN A 188 23.88 -1.80 0.58
CA GLN A 188 22.81 -1.24 -0.25
C GLN A 188 21.53 -2.08 -0.12
N ASP A 189 21.64 -3.40 -0.23
CA ASP A 189 20.49 -4.28 -0.13
C ASP A 189 19.88 -4.29 1.27
N GLU A 190 20.70 -4.20 2.33
CA GLU A 190 20.23 -3.99 3.69
C GLU A 190 19.45 -2.68 3.84
N LYS A 191 19.94 -1.56 3.30
CA LYS A 191 19.22 -0.27 3.32
C LYS A 191 17.91 -0.34 2.53
N LYS A 192 17.92 -0.97 1.35
CA LYS A 192 16.71 -1.12 0.53
C LYS A 192 15.64 -1.98 1.21
N LYS A 193 16.04 -3.09 1.83
CA LYS A 193 15.14 -3.94 2.64
C LYS A 193 14.63 -3.18 3.85
N LYS A 194 15.50 -2.42 4.54
CA LYS A 194 15.11 -1.59 5.69
C LYS A 194 14.04 -0.56 5.32
N ASP A 195 14.14 0.09 4.16
CA ASP A 195 13.11 1.01 3.66
C ASP A 195 11.75 0.31 3.50
N LEU A 196 11.73 -0.90 2.94
CA LEU A 196 10.49 -1.68 2.78
C LEU A 196 9.93 -2.14 4.14
N MET A 197 10.78 -2.51 5.10
CA MET A 197 10.36 -2.83 6.46
C MET A 197 9.82 -1.61 7.20
N GLN A 198 10.41 -0.44 6.99
CA GLN A 198 9.88 0.82 7.52
C GLN A 198 8.53 1.17 6.89
N LEU A 199 8.36 0.96 5.58
CA LEU A 199 7.08 1.11 4.90
C LEU A 199 6.01 0.19 5.50
N ARG A 200 6.34 -1.08 5.79
CA ARG A 200 5.45 -2.02 6.49
C ARG A 200 4.97 -1.46 7.83
N MET A 201 5.85 -0.88 8.64
CA MET A 201 5.48 -0.28 9.93
C MET A 201 4.46 0.86 9.75
N MET A 202 4.64 1.71 8.73
CA MET A 202 3.69 2.78 8.45
C MET A 202 2.35 2.22 7.97
N LEU A 203 2.36 1.27 7.04
CA LEU A 203 1.17 0.60 6.53
C LEU A 203 0.38 -0.07 7.67
N ASP A 204 1.08 -0.70 8.62
CA ASP A 204 0.46 -1.32 9.78
C ASP A 204 -0.33 -0.30 10.63
N VAL A 205 0.30 0.83 10.97
CA VAL A 205 -0.35 1.91 11.71
C VAL A 205 -1.55 2.48 10.96
N VAL A 206 -1.40 2.70 9.65
CA VAL A 206 -2.46 3.22 8.79
C VAL A 206 -3.63 2.24 8.69
N PHE A 207 -3.36 0.96 8.42
CA PHE A 207 -4.38 -0.08 8.35
C PHE A 207 -5.11 -0.23 9.68
N LYS A 208 -4.40 -0.24 10.80
CA LYS A 208 -5.04 -0.31 12.12
C LYS A 208 -5.97 0.88 12.37
N LYS A 209 -5.54 2.08 11.97
CA LYS A 209 -6.31 3.31 12.11
C LYS A 209 -7.57 3.29 11.22
N ILE A 210 -7.43 2.91 9.96
CA ILE A 210 -8.53 2.92 8.98
C ILE A 210 -9.51 1.76 9.19
N LEU A 211 -8.98 0.55 9.42
CA LEU A 211 -9.76 -0.67 9.49
C LEU A 211 -10.39 -0.89 10.87
N GLY A 212 -9.82 -0.30 11.93
CA GLY A 212 -10.30 -0.44 13.29
C GLY A 212 -10.47 -1.90 13.70
N SER A 213 -11.69 -2.29 14.09
CA SER A 213 -12.02 -3.68 14.48
C SER A 213 -11.83 -4.72 13.37
N LYS A 214 -11.71 -4.29 12.10
CA LYS A 214 -11.48 -5.19 10.95
C LYS A 214 -10.01 -5.36 10.59
N TYR A 215 -9.10 -4.82 11.38
CA TYR A 215 -7.67 -4.99 11.19
C TYR A 215 -7.24 -6.47 11.18
N SER A 216 -8.02 -7.37 11.79
CA SER A 216 -7.84 -8.83 11.73
C SER A 216 -8.17 -9.47 10.38
N TRP A 217 -8.41 -8.68 9.33
CA TRP A 217 -8.63 -9.19 7.97
C TRP A 217 -7.42 -9.99 7.49
N LYS A 218 -7.65 -11.28 7.22
CA LYS A 218 -6.63 -12.28 6.89
C LYS A 218 -5.72 -11.87 5.74
N GLU A 219 -6.23 -11.12 4.76
CA GLU A 219 -5.45 -10.64 3.61
C GLU A 219 -4.41 -9.59 4.00
N CYS A 220 -4.81 -8.58 4.78
CA CYS A 220 -3.90 -7.56 5.30
C CYS A 220 -2.86 -8.18 6.25
N SER A 221 -3.29 -9.09 7.14
CA SER A 221 -2.39 -9.78 8.06
C SER A 221 -1.37 -10.64 7.32
N SER A 222 -1.80 -11.37 6.29
CA SER A 222 -0.90 -12.16 5.43
C SER A 222 0.12 -11.28 4.72
N PHE A 223 -0.32 -10.15 4.16
CA PHE A 223 0.56 -9.22 3.48
C PHE A 223 1.60 -8.60 4.41
N LEU A 224 1.19 -8.09 5.57
CA LEU A 224 2.13 -7.51 6.54
C LEU A 224 3.12 -8.54 7.09
N LYS A 225 2.69 -9.80 7.22
CA LYS A 225 3.58 -10.91 7.63
C LYS A 225 4.57 -11.30 6.53
N PHE A 226 4.23 -11.12 5.26
CA PHE A 226 5.13 -11.45 4.15
C PHE A 226 6.47 -10.71 4.25
N PHE A 227 6.48 -9.47 4.76
CA PHE A 227 7.70 -8.67 4.97
C PHE A 227 8.74 -9.36 5.86
N ASP A 228 8.32 -10.26 6.77
CA ASP A 228 9.26 -11.00 7.63
C ASP A 228 10.19 -11.92 6.81
N ASN A 229 9.85 -12.24 5.56
CA ASN A 229 10.73 -12.99 4.66
C ASN A 229 11.93 -12.16 4.14
N ALA A 230 12.00 -10.86 4.40
CA ALA A 230 13.11 -10.01 3.98
C ALA A 230 14.47 -10.45 4.58
N GLU A 231 14.45 -11.11 5.73
CA GLU A 231 15.63 -11.66 6.39
C GLU A 231 16.19 -12.88 5.64
N CYS A 232 15.31 -13.69 5.04
CA CYS A 232 15.68 -14.98 4.44
C CYS A 232 15.87 -14.92 2.92
N LEU A 233 15.22 -13.98 2.23
CA LEU A 233 15.27 -13.85 0.78
C LEU A 233 16.30 -12.79 0.38
N ASP A 234 16.97 -12.95 -0.76
CA ASP A 234 17.73 -11.84 -1.34
C ASP A 234 16.80 -10.67 -1.74
N TYR A 235 17.36 -9.47 -1.93
CA TYR A 235 16.52 -8.30 -2.19
C TYR A 235 15.69 -8.40 -3.49
N PRO A 236 16.27 -8.80 -4.65
CA PRO A 236 15.50 -9.00 -5.88
C PRO A 236 14.32 -9.99 -5.72
N GLU A 237 14.58 -11.17 -5.15
CA GLU A 237 13.57 -12.21 -4.94
C GLU A 237 12.49 -11.75 -3.95
N PHE A 238 12.91 -11.11 -2.85
CA PHE A 238 11.99 -10.53 -1.87
C PHE A 238 11.02 -9.55 -2.51
N VAL A 239 11.54 -8.65 -3.34
CA VAL A 239 10.74 -7.63 -4.01
C VAL A 239 9.79 -8.22 -5.05
N GLU A 240 10.28 -9.15 -5.88
CA GLU A 240 9.45 -9.81 -6.90
C GLU A 240 8.25 -10.52 -6.26
N LYS A 241 8.50 -11.25 -5.17
CA LYS A 241 7.43 -11.91 -4.42
C LYS A 241 6.53 -10.89 -3.71
N LEU A 242 7.08 -9.84 -3.11
CA LEU A 242 6.29 -8.79 -2.44
C LEU A 242 5.27 -8.14 -3.38
N ILE A 243 5.70 -7.73 -4.59
CA ILE A 243 4.80 -7.10 -5.57
C ILE A 243 3.78 -8.06 -6.18
N SER A 244 4.05 -9.36 -6.11
CA SER A 244 3.17 -10.43 -6.59
C SER A 244 2.19 -10.93 -5.51
N HIS A 245 2.24 -10.34 -4.31
CA HIS A 245 1.36 -10.75 -3.21
C HIS A 245 -0.12 -10.49 -3.58
N PRO A 246 -1.06 -11.42 -3.29
CA PRO A 246 -2.47 -11.32 -3.68
C PRO A 246 -3.16 -9.98 -3.35
N LEU A 247 -2.82 -9.37 -2.21
CA LEU A 247 -3.34 -8.06 -1.80
C LEU A 247 -3.04 -6.92 -2.80
N LEU A 248 -1.95 -7.02 -3.57
CA LEU A 248 -1.49 -6.00 -4.52
C LEU A 248 -1.95 -6.25 -5.96
N LEU A 249 -2.62 -7.38 -6.21
CA LEU A 249 -3.08 -7.77 -7.53
C LEU A 249 -4.51 -7.27 -7.80
N SER A 250 -4.80 -6.96 -9.07
CA SER A 250 -6.17 -6.72 -9.53
C SER A 250 -7.05 -7.97 -9.40
N SER A 251 -8.38 -7.81 -9.43
CA SER A 251 -9.30 -8.96 -9.40
C SER A 251 -9.06 -9.96 -10.53
N GLU A 252 -8.67 -9.48 -11.72
CA GLU A 252 -8.32 -10.34 -12.86
C GLU A 252 -7.05 -11.15 -12.57
N GLU A 253 -6.01 -10.51 -12.04
CA GLU A 253 -4.76 -11.17 -11.67
C GLU A 253 -4.96 -12.16 -10.50
N ARG A 254 -5.68 -11.76 -9.44
CA ARG A 254 -6.04 -12.62 -8.29
C ARG A 254 -6.75 -13.88 -8.75
N MET A 255 -7.80 -13.74 -9.56
CA MET A 255 -8.53 -14.89 -10.09
C MET A 255 -7.64 -15.75 -11.01
N GLY A 256 -6.75 -15.13 -11.78
CA GLY A 256 -5.76 -15.82 -12.61
C GLY A 256 -4.73 -16.63 -11.82
N MET A 257 -4.48 -16.30 -10.55
CA MET A 257 -3.60 -17.09 -9.68
C MET A 257 -4.14 -18.50 -9.45
N PHE A 258 -5.47 -18.69 -9.32
CA PHE A 258 -6.04 -20.04 -9.18
C PHE A 258 -5.72 -20.91 -10.40
N ALA A 259 -5.79 -20.34 -11.60
CA ALA A 259 -5.38 -21.02 -12.82
C ALA A 259 -3.87 -21.28 -12.87
N ARG A 260 -3.04 -20.38 -12.35
CA ARG A 260 -1.59 -20.56 -12.25
C ARG A 260 -1.21 -21.70 -11.30
N TYR A 261 -1.77 -21.72 -10.08
CA TYR A 261 -1.50 -22.78 -9.11
C TYR A 261 -2.07 -24.13 -9.54
N HIS A 262 -3.24 -24.14 -10.18
CA HIS A 262 -3.75 -25.35 -10.81
C HIS A 262 -2.83 -25.84 -11.94
N ARG A 263 -2.25 -24.97 -12.77
CA ARG A 263 -1.27 -25.42 -13.78
C ARG A 263 -0.01 -26.04 -13.16
N LYS A 264 0.45 -25.57 -11.98
CA LYS A 264 1.55 -26.24 -11.25
C LYS A 264 1.20 -27.69 -10.90
N TRP A 265 -0.08 -28.02 -10.68
CA TRP A 265 -0.56 -29.39 -10.48
C TRP A 265 -0.33 -30.28 -11.71
N GLU A 266 -0.48 -29.72 -12.92
CA GLU A 266 -0.38 -30.45 -14.19
C GLU A 266 1.07 -30.71 -14.60
N ILE A 267 2.06 -30.07 -13.94
CA ILE A 267 3.48 -30.31 -14.18
C ILE A 267 3.93 -31.59 -13.45
N VAL A 268 4.53 -32.51 -14.22
CA VAL A 268 5.09 -33.77 -13.71
C VAL A 268 6.05 -33.50 -12.55
N GLY A 269 5.86 -34.19 -11.42
CA GLY A 269 6.64 -34.02 -10.19
C GLY A 269 6.12 -32.95 -9.21
N LYS A 270 5.44 -31.91 -9.70
CA LYS A 270 4.87 -30.84 -8.82
C LYS A 270 3.48 -31.19 -8.28
N HIS A 271 2.72 -32.04 -8.96
CA HIS A 271 1.43 -32.58 -8.49
C HIS A 271 1.45 -32.98 -7.01
N LYS A 272 2.39 -33.84 -6.62
CA LYS A 272 2.48 -34.37 -5.23
C LYS A 272 2.78 -33.27 -4.21
N ALA A 273 3.55 -32.25 -4.60
CA ALA A 273 3.89 -31.15 -3.72
C ALA A 273 2.68 -30.22 -3.51
N VAL A 274 1.93 -29.92 -4.58
CA VAL A 274 0.68 -29.14 -4.48
C VAL A 274 -0.36 -29.91 -3.68
N GLU A 275 -0.53 -31.22 -3.93
CA GLU A 275 -1.43 -32.08 -3.15
C GLU A 275 -1.07 -32.11 -1.67
N LYS A 276 0.22 -32.29 -1.35
CA LYS A 276 0.70 -32.27 0.03
C LYS A 276 0.42 -30.93 0.72
N ALA A 277 0.64 -29.82 0.03
CA ALA A 277 0.35 -28.49 0.55
C ALA A 277 -1.14 -28.30 0.83
N LEU A 278 -2.02 -28.71 -0.09
CA LEU A 278 -3.47 -28.59 0.06
C LEU A 278 -4.08 -29.54 1.10
N ARG A 279 -3.35 -30.59 1.48
CA ARG A 279 -3.70 -31.50 2.59
C ARG A 279 -3.19 -31.01 3.95
N SER A 280 -2.50 -29.87 4.01
CA SER A 280 -2.07 -29.31 5.30
C SER A 280 -3.27 -28.83 6.11
N SER A 281 -3.13 -28.83 7.43
CA SER A 281 -4.18 -28.43 8.38
C SER A 281 -4.69 -27.00 8.17
N ASP A 282 -3.87 -26.14 7.56
CA ASP A 282 -4.23 -24.77 7.23
C ASP A 282 -5.44 -24.69 6.28
N PHE A 283 -5.69 -25.74 5.49
CA PHE A 283 -6.81 -25.81 4.55
C PHE A 283 -8.03 -26.56 5.07
N ASP A 284 -8.01 -27.10 6.29
CA ASP A 284 -9.09 -27.95 6.82
C ASP A 284 -10.45 -27.26 6.84
N HIS A 285 -10.49 -25.96 7.08
CA HIS A 285 -11.70 -25.15 7.08
C HIS A 285 -12.38 -25.00 5.70
N PHE A 286 -11.71 -25.40 4.61
CA PHE A 286 -12.29 -25.44 3.27
C PHE A 286 -12.78 -26.84 2.87
N LYS A 287 -12.61 -27.86 3.72
CA LYS A 287 -13.18 -29.19 3.45
C LYS A 287 -14.70 -29.11 3.44
N SER A 288 -15.33 -29.92 2.59
CA SER A 288 -16.78 -29.89 2.37
C SER A 288 -17.30 -28.51 1.93
N TRP A 289 -16.46 -27.71 1.25
CA TRP A 289 -16.84 -26.40 0.69
C TRP A 289 -18.11 -26.50 -0.16
N ASN A 290 -18.32 -27.64 -0.81
CA ASN A 290 -19.47 -27.95 -1.65
C ASN A 290 -20.82 -28.13 -0.89
N ARG A 291 -20.83 -28.16 0.46
CA ARG A 291 -22.04 -28.31 1.28
C ARG A 291 -22.59 -26.99 1.81
N THR A 292 -21.95 -25.86 1.54
CA THR A 292 -22.40 -24.56 2.07
C THR A 292 -23.67 -24.05 1.35
N PRO A 293 -24.64 -23.42 2.06
CA PRO A 293 -25.83 -22.82 1.44
C PRO A 293 -25.52 -21.81 0.34
N VAL A 294 -24.33 -21.20 0.42
CA VAL A 294 -23.88 -20.21 -0.55
C VAL A 294 -23.39 -20.84 -1.86
N LEU A 295 -22.97 -22.10 -1.85
CA LEU A 295 -22.66 -22.84 -3.06
C LEU A 295 -23.90 -23.10 -3.91
N SER A 296 -25.09 -23.25 -3.29
CA SER A 296 -26.36 -23.35 -4.03
C SER A 296 -26.67 -22.08 -4.82
N ASN A 297 -26.35 -20.90 -4.26
CA ASN A 297 -26.51 -19.60 -4.92
C ASN A 297 -25.43 -19.35 -5.99
N MET A 298 -24.19 -19.76 -5.74
CA MET A 298 -23.10 -19.64 -6.72
C MET A 298 -23.23 -20.66 -7.85
N ASN A 299 -23.73 -21.87 -7.56
CA ASN A 299 -24.14 -22.84 -8.57
C ASN A 299 -25.34 -22.35 -9.35
N LYS A 300 -26.33 -21.68 -8.74
CA LYS A 300 -27.41 -20.99 -9.48
C LYS A 300 -26.87 -19.89 -10.39
N PHE A 301 -25.91 -19.08 -9.91
CA PHE A 301 -25.21 -18.08 -10.72
C PHE A 301 -24.45 -18.74 -11.87
N MET A 302 -23.65 -19.78 -11.60
CA MET A 302 -22.87 -20.50 -12.60
C MET A 302 -23.72 -21.27 -13.61
N LYS A 303 -24.83 -21.87 -13.16
CA LYS A 303 -25.77 -22.61 -14.01
C LYS A 303 -26.61 -21.66 -14.86
N GLY A 304 -26.98 -20.49 -14.32
CA GLY A 304 -27.72 -19.45 -15.03
C GLY A 304 -26.87 -18.63 -16.01
N VAL A 305 -25.58 -18.46 -15.75
CA VAL A 305 -24.66 -17.65 -16.57
C VAL A 305 -23.80 -18.50 -17.52
N TYR A 306 -23.40 -19.71 -17.12
CA TYR A 306 -22.40 -20.51 -17.84
C TYR A 306 -22.90 -21.87 -18.33
N TYR A 307 -24.18 -22.23 -18.13
CA TYR A 307 -24.72 -23.58 -18.43
C TYR A 307 -23.86 -24.73 -17.86
N HIS A 308 -23.10 -24.46 -16.80
CA HIS A 308 -22.16 -25.42 -16.21
C HIS A 308 -22.84 -26.20 -15.08
N ASN A 309 -22.86 -27.53 -15.19
CA ASN A 309 -23.30 -28.42 -14.11
C ASN A 309 -22.12 -28.76 -13.20
N SER A 310 -22.08 -28.18 -12.01
CA SER A 310 -21.10 -28.44 -10.95
C SER A 310 -21.32 -29.76 -10.18
N GLY A 311 -22.10 -30.69 -10.73
CA GLY A 311 -22.65 -31.84 -10.01
C GLY A 311 -21.65 -32.88 -9.49
N ASN A 312 -20.35 -32.76 -9.80
CA ASN A 312 -19.36 -33.81 -9.55
C ASN A 312 -18.17 -33.38 -8.67
N TYR A 313 -18.26 -32.27 -7.92
CA TYR A 313 -17.19 -31.94 -6.96
C TYR A 313 -17.41 -32.66 -5.61
N SER A 314 -16.42 -33.44 -5.18
CA SER A 314 -16.37 -34.22 -3.93
C SER A 314 -16.39 -33.35 -2.67
N GLY A 315 -15.91 -32.11 -2.76
CA GLY A 315 -15.78 -31.20 -1.62
C GLY A 315 -14.38 -31.19 -0.99
N GLU A 316 -13.42 -31.91 -1.61
CA GLU A 316 -12.00 -31.83 -1.27
C GLU A 316 -11.40 -30.46 -1.66
N VAL A 317 -10.36 -30.04 -0.95
CA VAL A 317 -9.70 -28.74 -1.16
C VAL A 317 -9.02 -28.65 -2.54
N THR A 318 -8.46 -29.76 -3.02
CA THR A 318 -7.89 -29.88 -4.37
C THR A 318 -8.91 -29.55 -5.45
N GLU A 319 -10.16 -29.96 -5.22
CA GLU A 319 -11.26 -29.69 -6.11
C GLU A 319 -11.82 -28.27 -5.99
N LEU A 320 -11.66 -27.62 -4.84
CA LEU A 320 -11.93 -26.18 -4.70
C LEU A 320 -11.00 -25.36 -5.61
N LEU A 321 -9.70 -25.68 -5.63
CA LEU A 321 -8.75 -25.02 -6.54
C LEU A 321 -9.15 -25.22 -8.01
N ARG A 322 -9.56 -26.44 -8.39
CA ARG A 322 -10.08 -26.74 -9.73
C ARG A 322 -11.34 -25.95 -10.06
N TYR A 323 -12.26 -25.85 -9.10
CA TYR A 323 -13.50 -25.08 -9.23
C TYR A 323 -13.21 -23.58 -9.48
N LEU A 324 -12.34 -22.96 -8.67
CA LEU A 324 -11.97 -21.55 -8.81
C LEU A 324 -11.20 -21.27 -10.12
N ARG A 325 -10.36 -22.21 -10.57
CA ARG A 325 -9.73 -22.15 -11.89
C ARG A 325 -10.78 -22.17 -13.01
N ASN A 326 -11.80 -23.02 -12.91
CA ASN A 326 -12.86 -23.11 -13.92
C ASN A 326 -13.70 -21.83 -13.97
N LEU A 327 -14.03 -21.25 -12.82
CA LEU A 327 -14.66 -19.92 -12.71
C LEU A 327 -13.90 -18.86 -13.51
N TYR A 328 -12.58 -18.77 -13.33
CA TYR A 328 -11.73 -17.85 -14.09
C TYR A 328 -11.73 -18.14 -15.60
N ASN A 329 -11.52 -19.39 -16.01
CA ASN A 329 -11.49 -19.76 -17.42
C ASN A 329 -12.81 -19.48 -18.13
N HIS A 330 -13.93 -19.80 -17.48
CA HIS A 330 -15.25 -19.57 -18.02
C HIS A 330 -15.57 -18.07 -18.15
N TYR A 331 -15.11 -17.22 -17.22
CA TYR A 331 -15.22 -15.77 -17.37
C TYR A 331 -14.61 -15.27 -18.69
N TYR A 332 -13.43 -15.76 -19.10
CA TYR A 332 -12.83 -15.35 -20.38
C TYR A 332 -13.58 -15.90 -21.59
N GLN A 333 -14.10 -17.12 -21.51
CA GLN A 333 -14.91 -17.71 -22.57
C GLN A 333 -16.22 -16.92 -22.79
N LEU A 334 -16.77 -16.34 -21.73
CA LEU A 334 -18.00 -15.54 -21.74
C LEU A 334 -17.78 -14.02 -21.76
N LYS A 335 -16.57 -13.52 -22.06
CA LYS A 335 -16.30 -12.06 -22.16
C LYS A 335 -17.28 -11.32 -23.11
N ALA A 336 -18.05 -12.04 -23.92
CA ALA A 336 -19.13 -11.51 -24.75
C ALA A 336 -20.41 -11.08 -23.98
N LEU A 337 -20.66 -11.50 -22.73
CA LEU A 337 -21.96 -11.34 -22.06
C LEU A 337 -21.85 -11.02 -20.55
N THR A 338 -21.91 -9.73 -20.20
CA THR A 338 -22.45 -9.18 -18.92
C THR A 338 -21.78 -9.48 -17.56
N VAL A 339 -20.79 -10.38 -17.44
CA VAL A 339 -20.17 -10.69 -16.12
C VAL A 339 -18.99 -9.77 -15.82
N ASN A 340 -18.95 -9.20 -14.61
CA ASN A 340 -17.83 -8.41 -14.10
C ASN A 340 -16.90 -9.27 -13.22
N ILE A 341 -15.61 -9.33 -13.56
CA ILE A 341 -14.59 -10.10 -12.80
C ILE A 341 -14.42 -9.61 -11.37
N VAL A 342 -14.67 -8.33 -11.11
CA VAL A 342 -14.61 -7.74 -9.76
C VAL A 342 -15.67 -8.36 -8.85
N ASP A 343 -16.88 -8.60 -9.36
CA ASP A 343 -17.96 -9.21 -8.59
C ASP A 343 -17.68 -10.70 -8.34
N VAL A 344 -17.06 -11.39 -9.30
CA VAL A 344 -16.63 -12.79 -9.16
C VAL A 344 -15.56 -12.92 -8.07
N ASP A 345 -14.49 -12.13 -8.13
CA ASP A 345 -13.43 -12.11 -7.12
C ASP A 345 -13.99 -11.76 -5.74
N SER A 346 -14.81 -10.71 -5.64
CA SER A 346 -15.49 -10.34 -4.38
C SER A 346 -16.33 -11.48 -3.81
N GLY A 347 -17.07 -12.19 -4.68
CA GLY A 347 -17.78 -13.40 -4.32
C GLY A 347 -16.87 -14.48 -3.77
N VAL A 348 -15.74 -14.76 -4.42
CA VAL A 348 -14.75 -15.75 -3.97
C VAL A 348 -14.15 -15.35 -2.62
N GLN A 349 -13.73 -14.11 -2.42
CA GLN A 349 -13.18 -13.65 -1.14
C GLN A 349 -14.16 -13.79 0.03
N ARG A 350 -15.46 -13.56 -0.23
CA ARG A 350 -16.50 -13.71 0.78
C ARG A 350 -16.73 -15.16 1.18
N LEU A 351 -16.62 -16.10 0.25
CA LEU A 351 -16.94 -17.51 0.47
C LEU A 351 -15.75 -18.33 0.94
N PHE A 352 -14.57 -17.97 0.47
CA PHE A 352 -13.33 -18.66 0.76
C PHE A 352 -12.29 -17.66 1.29
N PRO A 353 -12.59 -16.93 2.38
CA PRO A 353 -11.74 -15.87 2.88
C PRO A 353 -10.35 -16.39 3.23
N GLY A 354 -9.32 -15.79 2.63
CA GLY A 354 -7.93 -16.16 2.87
C GLY A 354 -7.48 -17.45 2.17
N PHE A 355 -8.28 -18.04 1.28
CA PHE A 355 -7.86 -19.24 0.53
C PHE A 355 -6.69 -18.92 -0.40
N LEU A 356 -6.77 -17.80 -1.13
CA LEU A 356 -5.73 -17.40 -2.08
C LEU A 356 -4.40 -17.08 -1.37
N GLU A 357 -4.45 -16.47 -0.20
CA GLU A 357 -3.30 -16.13 0.63
C GLU A 357 -2.60 -17.38 1.18
N LEU A 358 -3.38 -18.41 1.55
CA LEU A 358 -2.83 -19.71 1.93
C LEU A 358 -2.20 -20.42 0.72
N LEU A 359 -2.85 -20.40 -0.44
CA LEU A 359 -2.24 -20.91 -1.67
C LEU A 359 -0.91 -20.20 -1.96
N TYR A 360 -0.88 -18.87 -1.88
CA TYR A 360 0.34 -18.10 -2.08
C TYR A 360 1.44 -18.50 -1.08
N THR A 361 1.10 -18.60 0.21
CA THR A 361 2.07 -18.98 1.25
C THR A 361 2.67 -20.36 1.03
N HIS A 362 1.84 -21.34 0.64
CA HIS A 362 2.23 -22.74 0.54
C HIS A 362 2.76 -23.16 -0.84
N LEU A 363 2.29 -22.52 -1.91
CA LEU A 363 2.55 -22.94 -3.30
C LEU A 363 3.45 -21.98 -4.07
N GLU A 364 3.72 -20.77 -3.58
CA GLU A 364 4.63 -19.85 -4.27
C GLU A 364 6.09 -20.34 -4.19
N LYS A 365 6.41 -21.15 -3.18
CA LYS A 365 7.72 -21.79 -3.00
C LYS A 365 7.95 -23.04 -3.87
N LEU A 366 6.90 -23.51 -4.58
CA LEU A 366 6.92 -24.71 -5.44
C LEU A 366 7.07 -24.33 -6.91
#